data_AF-A0A968RX39-F1
#
_entry.id   AF-A0A968RX39-F1
#
_cell.length_a   1.000
_cell.length_b   1.000
_cell.length_c   1.000
_cell.angle_alpha   90.00
_cell.angle_beta   90.00
_cell.angle_gamma   90.00
#
_symmetry.space_group_name_H-M   'P 1'
#
loop_
_entity.id
_entity.type
_entity.pdbx_description
1 polymer ?
#
loop_
_entity_poly.entity_id
_entity_poly.type
_entity_poly.pdbx_seq_one_letter_code
_entity_poly.pdbx_strand_id
1 'polypeptide(L)'
;MFVENLSVFDELAYFLASLSPKKVLAYKVSPKAQERVNFLMDKNKISGLSASEHEEMERYMVVEHIIQLAKAKSIQRLNIQNK
;
A
#
# COMPACT_ATOMS: atom_id res chain seq x y z
N MET A 1 -14.25 23.42 1.19
CA MET A 1 -13.34 23.30 0.03
C MET A 1 -12.12 22.55 0.53
N PHE A 2 -12.10 21.22 0.42
CA PHE A 2 -10.99 20.41 0.94
C PHE A 2 -9.89 20.37 -0.13
N VAL A 3 -8.97 21.32 -0.04
CA VAL A 3 -7.65 21.13 -0.63
C VAL A 3 -6.75 20.72 0.52
N GLU A 4 -6.86 19.45 0.92
CA GLU A 4 -5.84 18.84 1.78
C GLU A 4 -4.57 18.70 0.92
N ASN A 5 -3.41 19.04 1.48
CA ASN A 5 -2.12 18.77 0.85
C ASN A 5 -2.07 17.29 0.45
N LEU A 6 -2.29 16.98 -0.84
CA LEU A 6 -2.13 15.62 -1.31
C LEU A 6 -0.65 15.28 -1.19
N SER A 7 -0.33 14.30 -0.35
CA SER A 7 0.98 13.68 -0.40
C SER A 7 1.15 13.04 -1.78
N VAL A 8 2.40 12.89 -2.25
CA VAL A 8 2.69 12.15 -3.50
C VAL A 8 2.08 10.73 -3.46
N PHE A 9 1.96 10.14 -2.25
CA PHE A 9 1.29 8.86 -2.04
C PHE A 9 -0.21 8.93 -2.31
N ASP A 10 -0.88 10.00 -1.91
CA ASP A 10 -2.30 10.23 -2.19
C ASP A 10 -2.58 10.41 -3.68
N GLU A 11 -1.72 11.15 -4.39
CA GLU A 11 -1.85 11.33 -5.83
C GLU A 11 -1.72 10.01 -6.57
N LEU A 12 -0.68 9.22 -6.23
CA LEU A 12 -0.47 7.91 -6.81
C LEU A 12 -1.62 6.96 -6.47
N ALA A 13 -2.10 6.96 -5.22
CA ALA A 13 -3.24 6.14 -4.82
C ALA A 13 -4.53 6.52 -5.58
N TYR A 14 -4.76 7.81 -5.80
CA TYR A 14 -5.90 8.30 -6.58
C TYR A 14 -5.79 7.87 -8.05
N PHE A 15 -4.60 7.97 -8.63
CA PHE A 15 -4.31 7.51 -9.98
C PHE A 15 -4.54 5.99 -10.13
N LEU A 16 -4.01 5.17 -9.23
CA LEU A 16 -4.23 3.72 -9.25
C LEU A 16 -5.73 3.39 -9.15
N ALA A 17 -6.45 4.02 -8.24
CA ALA A 17 -7.88 3.83 -8.06
C ALA A 17 -8.71 4.29 -9.28
N SER A 18 -8.23 5.25 -10.08
CA SER A 18 -8.94 5.72 -11.28
C SER A 18 -8.80 4.76 -12.47
N LEU A 19 -7.70 4.01 -12.57
CA LEU A 19 -7.46 3.06 -13.66
C LEU A 19 -8.44 1.88 -13.64
N SER A 20 -8.57 1.20 -12.50
CA SER A 20 -9.49 0.08 -12.34
C SER A 20 -9.74 -0.25 -10.87
N PRO A 21 -10.78 0.32 -10.25
CA PRO A 21 -11.09 0.08 -8.84
C PRO A 21 -11.17 -1.40 -8.45
N LYS A 22 -11.78 -2.23 -9.32
CA LYS A 22 -11.92 -3.68 -9.09
C LYS A 22 -10.57 -4.40 -9.09
N LYS A 23 -9.68 -4.07 -10.03
CA LYS A 23 -8.34 -4.68 -10.08
C LYS A 23 -7.45 -4.23 -8.91
N VAL A 24 -7.56 -2.97 -8.50
CA VAL A 24 -6.86 -2.45 -7.31
C VAL A 24 -7.31 -3.17 -6.05
N LEU A 25 -8.61 -3.43 -5.88
CA LEU A 25 -9.12 -4.20 -4.75
C LEU A 25 -8.66 -5.67 -4.78
N ALA A 26 -8.56 -6.26 -5.97
CA ALA A 26 -8.06 -7.62 -6.15
C ALA A 26 -6.53 -7.74 -6.01
N TYR A 27 -5.79 -6.63 -6.02
CA TYR A 27 -4.34 -6.64 -5.92
C TYR A 27 -3.88 -7.24 -4.58
N LYS A 28 -2.95 -8.20 -4.71
CA LYS A 28 -2.21 -8.82 -3.63
C LYS A 28 -0.74 -8.83 -4.01
N VAL A 29 0.12 -8.54 -3.05
CA VAL A 29 1.57 -8.70 -3.23
C VAL A 29 1.89 -10.16 -3.55
N SER A 30 2.99 -10.39 -4.27
CA SER A 30 3.42 -11.75 -4.60
C SER A 30 3.70 -12.57 -3.34
N PRO A 31 3.50 -13.90 -3.36
CA PRO A 31 3.80 -14.77 -2.21
C PRO A 31 5.23 -14.59 -1.68
N LYS A 32 6.21 -14.45 -2.59
CA LYS A 32 7.62 -14.23 -2.24
C LYS A 32 7.84 -12.91 -1.49
N ALA A 33 7.17 -11.83 -1.91
CA ALA A 33 7.27 -10.55 -1.22
C ALA A 33 6.63 -10.61 0.18
N GLN A 34 5.48 -11.29 0.29
CA GLN A 34 4.82 -11.49 1.58
C GLN A 34 5.69 -12.32 2.54
N GLU A 35 6.28 -13.40 2.06
CA GLU A 35 7.18 -14.26 2.84
C GLU A 35 8.40 -13.49 3.34
N ARG A 36 9.00 -12.66 2.47
CA ARG A 36 10.15 -11.83 2.85
C ARG A 36 9.82 -10.85 3.97
N VAL A 37 8.66 -10.18 3.91
CA VAL A 37 8.24 -9.24 4.94
C VAL A 37 7.92 -9.96 6.24
N ASN A 38 7.26 -11.12 6.18
CA ASN A 38 6.99 -11.92 7.37
C ASN A 38 8.30 -12.32 8.07
N PHE A 39 9.30 -12.77 7.28
CA PHE A 39 10.63 -13.06 7.81
C PHE A 39 11.26 -11.84 8.48
N LEU A 40 11.21 -10.65 7.87
CA LEU A 40 11.74 -9.43 8.45
C LEU A 40 11.02 -9.03 9.74
N MET A 41 9.69 -9.17 9.79
CA MET A 41 8.90 -8.91 11.00
C MET A 41 9.32 -9.82 12.15
N ASP A 42 9.50 -11.11 11.88
CA ASP A 42 9.86 -12.08 12.91
C ASP A 42 11.31 -11.91 13.37
N LYS A 43 12.24 -11.66 12.43
CA LYS A 43 13.62 -11.33 12.75
C LYS A 43 13.73 -10.08 13.61
N ASN A 44 12.96 -9.03 13.30
CA ASN A 44 12.98 -7.77 14.05
C ASN A 44 12.59 -7.98 15.53
N LYS A 45 11.61 -8.84 15.81
CA LYS A 45 11.17 -9.17 17.18
C LYS A 45 12.23 -9.92 17.99
N ILE A 46 13.05 -10.75 17.34
CA ILE A 46 13.99 -11.66 18.01
C ILE A 46 15.37 -11.02 18.16
N SER A 47 15.89 -10.45 17.09
CA SER A 47 17.31 -10.06 16.97
C SER A 47 17.52 -8.66 16.39
N GLY A 48 16.44 -7.96 16.01
CA GLY A 48 16.53 -6.70 15.26
C GLY A 48 16.87 -6.90 13.79
N LEU A 49 16.82 -5.80 13.03
CA LEU A 49 17.18 -5.77 11.61
C LEU A 49 18.54 -5.10 11.42
N SER A 50 19.27 -5.56 10.39
CA SER A 50 20.41 -4.80 9.87
C SER A 50 19.94 -3.52 9.18
N ALA A 51 20.85 -2.58 8.93
CA ALA A 51 20.52 -1.32 8.25
C ALA A 51 19.85 -1.52 6.88
N SER A 52 20.33 -2.49 6.08
CA SER A 52 19.75 -2.80 4.77
C SER A 52 18.37 -3.44 4.86
N GLU A 53 18.14 -4.26 5.88
CA GLU A 53 16.83 -4.87 6.14
C GLU A 53 15.83 -3.84 6.68
N HIS A 54 16.28 -2.87 7.48
CA HIS A 54 15.45 -1.74 7.86
C HIS A 54 15.04 -0.93 6.63
N GLU A 55 15.97 -0.61 5.73
CA GLU A 55 15.67 0.10 4.50
C GLU A 55 14.68 -0.68 3.61
N GLU A 56 14.82 -2.01 3.55
CA GLU A 56 13.87 -2.88 2.85
C GLU A 56 12.46 -2.83 3.47
N MET A 57 12.38 -2.86 4.79
CA MET A 57 11.12 -2.75 5.53
C MET A 57 10.45 -1.40 5.30
N GLU A 58 11.20 -0.29 5.34
CA GLU A 58 10.68 1.05 5.05
C GLU A 58 10.10 1.14 3.64
N ARG A 59 10.81 0.61 2.63
CA ARG A 59 10.28 0.55 1.25
C ARG A 59 8.99 -0.25 1.17
N TYR A 60 8.90 -1.38 1.88
CA TYR A 60 7.67 -2.16 1.93
C TYR A 60 6.51 -1.38 2.56
N MET A 61 6.76 -0.69 3.67
CA MET A 61 5.74 0.11 4.37
C MET A 61 5.20 1.24 3.49
N VAL A 62 6.06 1.91 2.71
CA VAL A 62 5.64 2.93 1.74
C VAL A 62 4.70 2.34 0.69
N VAL A 63 5.08 1.21 0.09
CA VAL A 63 4.25 0.53 -0.93
C VAL A 63 2.91 0.10 -0.34
N GLU A 64 2.92 -0.52 0.84
CA GLU A 64 1.71 -0.98 1.50
C GLU A 64 0.77 0.18 1.82
N HIS A 65 1.30 1.32 2.29
CA HIS A 65 0.52 2.52 2.54
C HIS A 65 -0.18 3.03 1.28
N ILE A 66 0.53 3.13 0.15
CA ILE A 66 -0.05 3.55 -1.13
C ILE A 66 -1.17 2.60 -1.56
N ILE A 67 -0.95 1.28 -1.45
CA ILE A 67 -1.95 0.27 -1.82
C ILE A 67 -3.19 0.37 -0.94
N GLN A 68 -3.05 0.59 0.37
CA GLN A 68 -4.20 0.78 1.26
C GLN A 68 -5.01 2.04 0.91
N LEU A 69 -4.34 3.16 0.65
CA LEU A 69 -5.00 4.38 0.16
C LEU A 69 -5.72 4.13 -1.17
N ALA A 70 -5.08 3.44 -2.10
CA ALA A 70 -5.67 3.13 -3.41
C ALA A 70 -6.90 2.24 -3.27
N LYS A 71 -6.88 1.26 -2.36
CA LYS A 71 -8.04 0.40 -2.04
C LYS A 71 -9.18 1.20 -1.43
N ALA A 72 -8.91 2.06 -0.47
CA ALA A 72 -9.93 2.93 0.14
C ALA A 72 -10.60 3.83 -0.91
N LYS A 73 -9.82 4.51 -1.75
CA LYS A 73 -10.33 5.35 -2.85
C LYS A 73 -11.09 4.53 -3.91
N SER A 74 -10.68 3.28 -4.15
CA SER A 74 -11.39 2.36 -5.07
C SER A 74 -12.79 2.00 -4.56
N ILE A 75 -12.94 1.73 -3.26
CA ILE A 75 -14.26 1.49 -2.64
C ILE A 75 -15.15 2.72 -2.78
N GLN A 76 -14.63 3.92 -2.48
CA GLN A 76 -15.38 5.16 -2.63
C GLN A 76 -15.89 5.35 -4.06
N ARG A 77 -15.04 5.10 -5.07
CA ARG A 77 -15.42 5.21 -6.49
C ARG A 77 -16.51 4.21 -6.88
N LEU A 78 -16.42 2.95 -6.46
CA LEU A 78 -17.44 1.95 -6.76
C LEU A 78 -18.77 2.27 -6.10
N ASN A 79 -18.76 2.82 -4.88
CA ASN A 79 -19.99 3.24 -4.19
C ASN A 79 -20.68 4.43 -4.87
N ILE A 80 -19.93 5.32 -5.54
CA ILE A 80 -20.49 6.43 -6.32
C ILE A 80 -21.08 5.93 -7.65
N GLN A 81 -20.44 4.94 -8.31
CA GLN A 81 -20.92 4.39 -9.58
C GLN A 81 -22.21 3.55 -9.45
N ASN A 82 -22.49 3.05 -8.24
CA ASN A 82 -23.67 2.24 -7.95
C ASN A 82 -24.87 3.07 -7.44
N LYS A 83 -24.78 4.40 -7.46
CA LYS A 83 -25.85 5.34 -7.15
C LYS A 83 -26.34 6.02 -8.42
#